data_AF-A0A8S2RTI5-F1
#
_entry.id   AF-A0A8S2RTI5-F1
#
_cell.length_a   1.000
_cell.length_b   1.000
_cell.length_c   1.000
_cell.angle_alpha   90.00
_cell.angle_beta   90.00
_cell.angle_gamma   90.00
#
_symmetry.space_group_name_H-M   'P 1'
#
loop_
_entity.id
_entity.type
_entity.pdbx_description
1 polymer ?
#
loop_
_entity_poly.entity_id
_entity_poly.type
_entity_poly.pdbx_seq_one_letter_code
_entity_poly.pdbx_strand_id
1 'polypeptide(L)' 'MKFLELLDQQSEFIQNLYRKLSPPLVTLLSAEPEIQYVALRNINLIVQK' A
#
# COMPACT_ATOMS: atom_id res chain seq x y z
N MET A 1 -5.18 -1.18 9.29
CA MET A 1 -3.69 -1.21 9.36
C MET A 1 -3.21 -1.38 10.80
N LYS A 2 -3.93 -2.17 11.61
CA LYS A 2 -3.80 -2.21 13.07
C LYS A 2 -2.42 -2.65 13.57
N PHE A 3 -1.71 -3.47 12.79
CA PHE A 3 -0.34 -3.91 13.11
C PHE A 3 0.74 -2.85 12.80
N LEU A 4 0.52 -1.97 11.82
CA LEU A 4 1.43 -0.87 11.49
C LEU A 4 1.25 0.32 12.45
N GLU A 5 0.13 0.40 13.16
CA GLU A 5 -0.13 1.36 14.24
C GLU A 5 0.62 1.02 15.53
N LEU A 6 1.05 -0.24 15.70
CA LEU A 6 1.91 -0.68 16.80
C LEU A 6 3.38 -0.30 16.59
N LEU A 7 3.73 0.13 15.38
CA LEU A 7 5.05 0.59 15.01
C LEU A 7 5.09 2.11 15.08
N ASP A 8 6.23 2.65 15.53
CA ASP A 8 6.44 4.10 15.55
C ASP A 8 6.26 4.69 14.14
N GLN A 9 5.26 5.56 13.98
CA GLN A 9 4.86 6.12 12.69
C GLN A 9 5.95 6.99 12.06
N GLN A 10 6.88 7.50 12.86
CA GLN A 10 8.02 8.30 12.40
C GLN A 10 9.27 7.47 12.11
N SER A 11 9.18 6.14 12.30
CA SER A 11 10.29 5.25 11.99
C SER A 11 10.65 5.31 10.50
N GLU A 12 11.93 5.49 10.21
CA GLU A 12 12.48 5.37 8.85
C GLU A 12 12.07 4.04 8.18
N PHE A 13 11.83 3.00 8.98
CA PHE A 13 11.34 1.71 8.51
C PHE A 13 9.99 1.83 7.78
N ILE A 14 9.03 2.57 8.35
CA ILE A 14 7.70 2.77 7.77
C ILE A 14 7.81 3.55 6.45
N GLN A 15 8.63 4.60 6.42
CA GLN A 15 8.88 5.40 5.23
C GLN A 15 9.55 4.57 4.12
N ASN A 16 10.49 3.70 4.49
CA ASN A 16 11.14 2.78 3.56
C ASN A 16 10.18 1.70 3.06
N LEU A 17 9.26 1.22 3.90
CA LEU A 17 8.23 0.27 3.51
C LEU A 17 7.27 0.88 2.49
N TYR A 18 6.78 2.10 2.71
CA TYR A 18 5.93 2.79 1.73
C TYR A 18 6.63 2.99 0.39
N ARG A 19 7.90 3.42 0.40
CA ARG A 19 8.70 3.56 -0.83
C ARG A 19 8.84 2.25 -1.60
N LYS A 20 8.96 1.11 -0.91
CA LYS A 20 9.03 -0.23 -1.54
C LYS A 20 7.68 -0.73 -2.03
N LEU A 21 6.57 -0.30 -1.42
CA LEU A 21 5.21 -0.69 -1.81
C LEU A 21 4.65 0.13 -2.98
N SER A 22 5.13 1.36 -3.21
CA SER A 22 4.66 2.19 -4.34
C SER A 22 4.86 1.54 -5.72
N PRO A 23 6.05 1.02 -6.09
CA PRO A 23 6.26 0.39 -7.40
C PRO A 23 5.30 -0.78 -7.69
N PRO A 24 5.16 -1.81 -6.82
CA PRO A 24 4.28 -2.94 -7.12
C PRO A 24 2.80 -2.53 -7.18
N LEU A 25 2.34 -1.63 -6.31
CA LEU A 25 0.95 -1.15 -6.34
C LEU A 25 0.61 -0.41 -7.63
N VAL A 26 1.56 0.37 -8.18
CA VAL A 26 1.38 1.05 -9.47
C VAL A 26 1.37 0.05 -10.61
N THR A 27 2.24 -0.96 -10.62
CA THR A 27 2.24 -1.97 -11.69
C THR A 27 0.95 -2.78 -11.76
N LEU A 28 0.28 -3.00 -10.61
CA LEU A 28 -1.00 -3.70 -10.56
C LEU A 28 -2.16 -2.91 -11.18
N LEU A 29 -1.98 -1.60 -11.43
CA LEU A 29 -2.98 -0.80 -12.14
C LEU A 29 -2.98 -1.04 -13.65
N SER A 30 -1.96 -1.71 -14.18
CA SER A 30 -1.87 -2.12 -15.59
C SER A 30 -2.14 -3.61 -15.79
N ALA A 31 -2.59 -4.31 -14.74
CA ALA A 31 -2.96 -5.71 -14.80
C ALA A 31 -4.38 -5.93 -15.35
N GLU A 32 -4.82 -7.18 -15.40
CA GLU A 32 -6.19 -7.55 -15.78
C GLU A 32 -7.24 -6.85 -14.88
N PRO A 33 -8.46 -6.58 -15.39
CA PRO A 33 -9.47 -5.79 -14.70
C PRO A 33 -9.79 -6.26 -13.27
N GLU A 34 -9.81 -7.57 -13.03
CA GLU A 34 -10.08 -8.20 -11.73
C GLU A 34 -8.96 -7.89 -10.73
N ILE A 35 -7.70 -7.99 -11.18
CA ILE A 35 -6.52 -7.70 -10.38
C ILE A 35 -6.45 -6.19 -10.09
N GLN A 36 -6.74 -5.38 -11.10
CA GLN A 36 -6.78 -3.93 -10.99
C GLN A 36 -7.85 -3.47 -9.99
N TYR A 37 -9.03 -4.09 -9.99
CA TYR A 37 -10.10 -3.79 -9.03
C TYR A 37 -9.65 -4.06 -7.57
N VAL A 38 -9.04 -5.22 -7.32
CA VAL A 38 -8.51 -5.58 -6.00
C VAL A 38 -7.37 -4.64 -5.60
N ALA A 39 -6.48 -4.29 -6.53
CA ALA A 39 -5.40 -3.34 -6.28
C ALA A 39 -5.92 -1.95 -5.89
N LEU A 40 -6.88 -1.41 -6.63
CA LEU A 40 -7.53 -0.13 -6.32
C LEU A 40 -8.22 -0.16 -4.95
N ARG A 41 -8.91 -1.25 -4.61
CA ARG A 41 -9.52 -1.43 -3.29
C ARG A 41 -8.47 -1.43 -2.18
N ASN A 42 -7.36 -2.14 -2.37
CA ASN A 42 -6.27 -2.21 -1.39
C ASN A 42 -5.56 -0.87 -1.23
N ILE A 43 -5.29 -0.14 -2.33
CA ILE A 43 -4.74 1.22 -2.29
C ILE A 43 -5.68 2.14 -1.50
N ASN A 44 -6.97 2.10 -1.79
CA ASN A 44 -7.95 2.89 -1.07
C ASN A 44 -7.97 2.56 0.43
N LEU A 45 -7.84 1.29 0.84
CA LEU A 45 -7.71 0.89 2.25
C LEU A 45 -6.39 1.36 2.91
N ILE A 46 -5.32 1.49 2.14
CA ILE A 46 -4.02 2.02 2.61
C ILE A 46 -4.10 3.55 2.80
N VAL A 47 -4.77 4.26 1.90
CA VAL A 47 -4.91 5.72 1.90
C VAL A 47 -5.97 6.19 2.89
N GLN A 48 -7.07 5.45 3.07
CA GLN A 48 -8.12 5.72 4.07
C GLN A 48 -7.69 5.40 5.52
N LYS A 49 -6.37 5.32 5.77
CA LYS A 49 -5.84 5.35 7.13
C LYS A 49 -6.41 6.52 7.93
#